data_AF-A0A7J9SPV0-F1
#
_entry.id   AF-A0A7J9SPV0-F1
#
_cell.length_a   1.000
_cell.length_b   1.000
_cell.length_c   1.000
_cell.angle_alpha   90.00
_cell.angle_beta   90.00
_cell.angle_gamma   90.00
#
_symmetry.space_group_name_H-M   'P 1'
#
loop_
_entity.id
_entity.type
_entity.pdbx_description
1 polymer ?
#
loop_
_entity_poly.entity_id
_entity_poly.type
_entity_poly.pdbx_seq_one_letter_code
_entity_poly.pdbx_strand_id
1 'polypeptide(L)'
;MKPNKYYDRFAISSYGIIRCPVTYWICSNPDCKKYHHDKLIGVTGSANYSDEYNEKMKCVRYDGRCTLWNSRITGEIFTEGLTDTSGRAPCPTTLWKYEQKQGKISAQELTSQDIDFNGVLHIDGHWVKTGWRNYIEAQLGKELTNRQWKRLRYKVIYVVATEDKVVLDFQITNIMPSYLELVPLINRIKSRIPNGDISKIVSDEDSAIIGAVAHVLPNVS
;
A
#
# COMPACT_ATOMS: atom_id res chain seq x y z
N MET A 1 3.96 -19.01 -34.72
CA MET A 1 4.62 -19.73 -33.59
C MET A 1 4.41 -21.21 -33.79
N LYS A 2 5.33 -22.07 -33.35
CA LYS A 2 5.19 -23.52 -33.40
C LYS A 2 5.16 -24.08 -31.98
N PRO A 3 4.26 -25.04 -31.66
CA PRO A 3 4.28 -25.69 -30.36
C PRO A 3 5.59 -26.46 -30.22
N ASN A 4 6.30 -26.24 -29.12
CA ASN A 4 7.57 -26.90 -28.82
C ASN A 4 7.35 -28.06 -27.84
N LYS A 5 6.71 -27.78 -26.71
CA LYS A 5 6.47 -28.76 -25.64
C LYS A 5 5.21 -28.45 -24.84
N TYR A 6 4.52 -29.50 -24.41
CA TYR A 6 3.40 -29.42 -23.47
C TYR A 6 3.89 -29.70 -22.05
N TYR A 7 3.37 -28.95 -21.09
CA TYR A 7 3.66 -29.11 -19.67
C TYR A 7 2.39 -28.91 -18.86
N ASP A 8 2.40 -29.43 -17.64
CA ASP A 8 1.39 -29.10 -16.64
C ASP A 8 1.92 -28.06 -15.67
N ARG A 9 1.15 -27.01 -15.45
CA ARG A 9 1.42 -26.03 -14.40
C ARG A 9 0.38 -26.18 -13.30
N PHE A 10 0.85 -26.23 -12.06
CA PHE A 10 0.00 -26.33 -10.87
C PHE A 10 -0.14 -24.96 -10.22
N ALA A 11 -1.37 -24.52 -9.99
CA ALA A 11 -1.70 -23.26 -9.34
C ALA A 11 -2.48 -23.53 -8.05
N ILE A 12 -1.98 -23.02 -6.94
CA ILE A 12 -2.60 -23.04 -5.63
C ILE A 12 -3.63 -21.90 -5.59
N SER A 13 -4.87 -22.26 -5.29
CA SER A 13 -6.02 -21.36 -5.18
C SER A 13 -6.78 -21.62 -3.89
N SER A 14 -7.73 -20.75 -3.55
CA SER A 14 -8.63 -21.00 -2.41
C SER A 14 -9.48 -22.26 -2.55
N TYR A 15 -9.61 -22.79 -3.77
CA TYR A 15 -10.38 -24.02 -4.07
C TYR A 15 -9.51 -25.26 -4.15
N GLY A 16 -8.19 -25.09 -4.05
CA GLY A 16 -7.24 -26.18 -4.16
C GLY A 16 -6.13 -26.00 -5.17
N ILE A 17 -5.43 -27.09 -5.44
CA ILE A 17 -4.39 -27.18 -6.46
C ILE A 17 -5.04 -27.45 -7.81
N ILE A 18 -5.06 -26.43 -8.66
CA ILE A 18 -5.58 -26.51 -10.02
C ILE A 18 -4.42 -26.89 -10.95
N ARG A 19 -4.61 -27.97 -11.72
CA ARG A 19 -3.68 -28.37 -12.79
C ARG A 19 -4.14 -27.74 -14.11
N CYS A 20 -3.28 -26.95 -14.72
CA CYS A 20 -3.54 -26.31 -16.00
C CYS A 20 -2.54 -26.80 -17.07
N PRO A 21 -3.01 -27.33 -18.20
CA PRO A 21 -2.14 -27.62 -19.33
C PRO A 21 -1.62 -26.32 -19.94
N VAL A 22 -0.32 -26.23 -20.15
CA VAL A 22 0.35 -25.07 -20.78
C VAL A 22 1.27 -25.52 -21.90
N THR A 23 1.27 -24.75 -22.98
CA THR A 23 2.12 -24.96 -24.14
C THR A 23 3.26 -23.97 -24.14
N TYR A 24 4.48 -24.47 -24.33
CA TYR A 24 5.63 -23.65 -24.65
C TYR A 24 5.78 -23.60 -26.16
N TRP A 25 5.85 -22.40 -26.70
CA TRP A 25 5.94 -22.12 -28.12
C TRP A 25 7.33 -21.62 -28.45
N ILE A 26 7.81 -21.96 -29.64
CA ILE A 26 9.00 -21.36 -30.23
C ILE A 26 8.58 -20.49 -31.42
N CYS A 27 9.28 -19.38 -31.63
CA CYS A 27 9.04 -18.57 -32.81
C CYS A 27 9.28 -19.42 -34.08
N SER A 28 8.40 -19.24 -35.07
CA SER A 28 8.46 -20.02 -36.31
C SER A 28 9.58 -19.56 -37.25
N ASN A 29 10.12 -18.36 -37.04
CA ASN A 29 11.22 -17.80 -37.82
C ASN A 29 12.55 -18.44 -37.36
N PRO A 30 13.32 -19.11 -38.24
CA PRO A 30 14.60 -19.74 -37.91
C PRO A 30 15.62 -18.81 -37.24
N ASP A 31 15.59 -17.51 -37.57
CA ASP A 31 16.51 -16.51 -37.02
C ASP A 31 16.05 -15.97 -35.65
N CYS A 32 14.83 -16.29 -35.24
CA CYS A 32 14.23 -15.84 -33.98
C CYS A 32 14.15 -17.00 -32.99
N LYS A 33 15.11 -17.10 -32.07
CA LYS A 33 15.15 -18.15 -31.03
C LYS A 33 14.33 -17.80 -29.77
N LYS A 34 13.29 -16.97 -29.90
CA LYS A 34 12.46 -16.56 -28.76
C LYS A 34 11.49 -17.67 -28.37
N TYR A 35 11.41 -17.93 -27.07
CA TYR A 35 10.45 -18.86 -26.46
C TYR A 35 9.28 -18.07 -25.87
N HIS A 36 8.09 -18.60 -26.05
CA HIS A 36 6.85 -18.09 -25.48
C HIS A 36 6.18 -19.21 -24.69
N HIS A 37 5.29 -18.84 -23.77
CA HIS A 37 4.52 -19.78 -22.97
C HIS A 37 3.12 -19.23 -22.79
N ASP A 38 2.15 -20.12 -22.62
CA ASP A 38 0.80 -19.73 -22.29
C ASP A 38 0.77 -18.96 -20.97
N LYS A 39 0.06 -17.83 -20.97
CA LYS A 39 -0.12 -17.01 -19.78
C LYS A 39 -1.39 -17.47 -19.06
N LEU A 40 -1.23 -17.96 -17.84
CA LEU A 40 -2.37 -18.23 -16.95
C LEU A 40 -2.91 -16.92 -16.39
N ILE A 41 -4.15 -16.59 -16.76
CA ILE A 41 -4.86 -15.43 -16.19
C ILE A 41 -5.13 -15.71 -14.71
N GLY A 42 -4.89 -14.72 -13.85
CA GLY A 42 -5.04 -14.86 -12.40
C GLY A 42 -3.88 -15.59 -11.70
N VAL A 43 -2.78 -15.88 -12.39
CA VAL A 43 -1.54 -16.40 -11.80
C VAL A 43 -0.38 -15.54 -12.28
N THR A 44 -0.04 -14.49 -11.53
CA THR A 44 1.04 -13.58 -11.92
C THR A 44 2.43 -14.20 -11.72
N GLY A 45 3.26 -14.13 -12.77
CA GLY A 45 4.67 -14.54 -12.72
C GLY A 45 4.85 -16.05 -12.80
N SER A 46 5.98 -16.55 -12.30
CA SER A 46 6.32 -17.98 -12.25
C SER A 46 5.87 -18.67 -10.96
N ALA A 47 5.28 -17.94 -10.02
CA ALA A 47 4.79 -18.51 -8.77
C ALA A 47 3.63 -19.48 -9.04
N ASN A 48 3.52 -20.51 -8.21
CA ASN A 48 2.41 -21.47 -8.25
C ASN A 48 1.23 -21.00 -7.40
N TYR A 49 1.08 -19.71 -7.13
CA TYR A 49 -0.04 -19.16 -6.36
C TYR A 49 -0.88 -18.27 -7.26
N SER A 50 -2.19 -18.47 -7.22
CA SER A 50 -3.13 -17.54 -7.84
C SER A 50 -3.11 -16.18 -7.14
N ASP A 51 -3.41 -15.13 -7.90
CA ASP A 51 -3.48 -13.76 -7.41
C ASP A 51 -4.62 -13.60 -6.39
N GLU A 52 -5.71 -14.35 -6.55
CA GLU A 52 -6.82 -14.45 -5.59
C GLU A 52 -6.34 -15.02 -4.25
N TYR A 53 -5.59 -16.13 -4.28
CA TYR A 53 -5.09 -16.73 -3.06
C TYR A 53 -4.08 -15.83 -2.34
N ASN A 54 -3.22 -15.12 -3.10
CA ASN A 54 -2.31 -14.15 -2.51
C ASN A 54 -3.06 -12.98 -1.86
N GLU A 55 -4.15 -12.49 -2.44
CA GLU A 55 -4.99 -11.45 -1.81
C GLU A 55 -5.62 -11.97 -0.51
N LYS A 56 -6.16 -13.19 -0.52
CA LYS A 56 -6.70 -13.81 0.69
C LYS A 56 -5.64 -13.95 1.79
N MET A 57 -4.43 -14.38 1.44
CA MET A 57 -3.31 -14.52 2.39
C MET A 57 -2.79 -13.18 2.92
N LYS A 58 -2.88 -12.12 2.11
CA LYS A 58 -2.64 -10.75 2.55
C LYS A 58 -3.67 -10.36 3.62
N CYS A 59 -4.97 -10.59 3.40
CA CYS A 59 -6.00 -10.35 4.41
C CYS A 59 -5.74 -11.13 5.70
N VAL A 60 -5.46 -12.44 5.61
CA VAL A 60 -5.11 -13.28 6.77
C VAL A 60 -3.93 -12.72 7.56
N ARG A 61 -2.90 -12.19 6.87
CA ARG A 61 -1.75 -11.55 7.54
C ARG A 61 -2.17 -10.32 8.34
N TYR A 62 -3.01 -9.46 7.76
CA TYR A 62 -3.49 -8.25 8.42
C TYR A 62 -4.42 -8.58 9.59
N ASP A 63 -5.34 -9.52 9.40
CA ASP A 63 -6.27 -9.98 10.45
C ASP A 63 -5.53 -10.66 11.60
N GLY A 64 -4.52 -11.48 11.27
CA GLY A 64 -3.63 -12.10 12.24
C GLY A 64 -2.60 -11.13 12.86
N ARG A 65 -2.59 -9.85 12.43
CA ARG A 65 -1.70 -8.78 12.91
C ARG A 65 -0.22 -9.19 12.95
N CYS A 66 0.21 -9.99 11.98
CA CYS A 66 1.53 -10.58 12.00
C CYS A 66 2.51 -9.85 11.05
N THR A 67 3.80 -9.97 11.37
CA THR A 67 4.86 -9.45 10.50
C THR A 67 4.91 -10.22 9.19
N LEU A 68 5.53 -9.62 8.17
CA LEU A 68 5.76 -10.31 6.90
C LEU A 68 6.50 -11.65 7.08
N TRP A 69 7.44 -11.73 8.02
CA TRP A 69 8.16 -12.97 8.31
C TRP A 69 7.27 -14.07 8.90
N ASN A 70 6.29 -13.69 9.72
CA ASN A 70 5.36 -14.60 10.37
C ASN A 70 4.08 -14.86 9.57
N SER A 71 3.94 -14.22 8.39
CA SER A 71 2.76 -14.37 7.54
C SER A 71 2.57 -15.81 7.07
N ARG A 72 3.67 -16.53 6.84
CA ARG A 72 3.64 -17.93 6.43
C ARG A 72 3.02 -18.80 7.52
N ILE A 73 3.51 -18.71 8.76
CA ILE A 73 3.01 -19.52 9.88
C ILE A 73 1.53 -19.23 10.11
N THR A 74 1.15 -17.95 10.08
CA THR A 74 -0.25 -17.53 10.27
C THR A 74 -1.14 -18.10 9.16
N GLY A 75 -0.68 -18.06 7.91
CA GLY A 75 -1.40 -18.64 6.77
C GLY A 75 -1.47 -20.16 6.82
N GLU A 76 -0.41 -20.85 7.26
CA GLU A 76 -0.40 -22.32 7.43
C GLU A 76 -1.43 -22.75 8.48
N ILE A 77 -1.48 -22.06 9.64
CA ILE A 77 -2.52 -22.28 10.67
C ILE A 77 -3.91 -21.99 10.12
N PHE A 78 -4.08 -20.89 9.40
CA PHE A 78 -5.37 -20.52 8.82
C PHE A 78 -5.87 -21.56 7.80
N THR A 79 -4.96 -22.17 7.05
CA THR A 79 -5.32 -23.12 5.97
C THR A 79 -5.44 -24.55 6.46
N GLU A 80 -4.99 -24.83 7.68
CA GLU A 80 -5.05 -26.16 8.28
C GLU A 80 -6.49 -26.70 8.29
N GLY A 81 -6.70 -27.82 7.61
CA GLY A 81 -7.98 -28.53 7.57
C GLY A 81 -9.05 -27.95 6.62
N LEU A 82 -8.74 -26.91 5.83
CA LEU A 82 -9.75 -26.29 4.95
C LEU A 82 -9.97 -27.03 3.61
N THR A 83 -8.90 -27.48 2.94
CA THR A 83 -8.92 -28.12 1.60
C THR A 83 -7.63 -28.95 1.36
N ASP A 84 -7.32 -29.33 0.11
CA ASP A 84 -6.03 -29.87 -0.35
C ASP A 84 -4.85 -28.86 -0.29
N THR A 85 -5.11 -27.61 0.08
CA THR A 85 -4.09 -26.61 0.42
C THR A 85 -3.80 -26.55 1.92
N SER A 86 -4.24 -27.55 2.69
CA SER A 86 -3.98 -27.62 4.13
C SER A 86 -2.50 -27.42 4.45
N GLY A 87 -2.22 -26.44 5.31
CA GLY A 87 -0.86 -26.09 5.72
C GLY A 87 0.01 -25.49 4.59
N ARG A 88 -0.59 -24.86 3.56
CA ARG A 88 0.15 -24.17 2.51
C ARG A 88 -0.11 -22.67 2.52
N ALA A 89 0.94 -21.90 2.78
CA ALA A 89 0.92 -20.45 2.62
C ALA A 89 2.03 -19.96 1.68
N PRO A 90 1.83 -18.84 0.96
CA PRO A 90 2.90 -18.18 0.22
C PRO A 90 4.06 -17.85 1.16
N CYS A 91 5.29 -18.03 0.68
CA CYS A 91 6.44 -17.57 1.44
C CYS A 91 6.43 -16.03 1.55
N PRO A 92 7.09 -15.46 2.58
CA PRO A 92 7.13 -14.01 2.79
C PRO A 92 7.51 -13.21 1.54
N THR A 93 8.50 -13.69 0.77
CA THR A 93 8.96 -13.03 -0.46
C THR A 93 7.89 -13.00 -1.55
N THR A 94 7.12 -14.08 -1.72
CA THR A 94 6.04 -14.14 -2.72
C THR A 94 4.94 -13.18 -2.35
N LEU A 95 4.51 -13.18 -1.08
CA LEU A 95 3.47 -12.29 -0.59
C LEU A 95 3.90 -10.82 -0.66
N TRP A 96 5.16 -10.52 -0.32
CA TRP A 96 5.69 -9.17 -0.40
C TRP A 96 5.73 -8.63 -1.83
N LYS A 97 6.18 -9.44 -2.80
CA LYS A 97 6.18 -9.03 -4.22
C LYS A 97 4.77 -8.75 -4.72
N TYR A 98 3.80 -9.55 -4.27
CA TYR A 98 2.40 -9.33 -4.58
C TYR A 98 1.90 -7.98 -4.01
N GLU A 99 2.16 -7.71 -2.73
CA GLU A 99 1.80 -6.45 -2.08
C GLU A 99 2.47 -5.23 -2.74
N GLN A 100 3.74 -5.32 -3.14
CA GLN A 100 4.43 -4.25 -3.88
C GLN A 100 3.78 -3.96 -5.24
N LYS A 101 3.30 -5.00 -5.93
CA LYS A 101 2.59 -4.83 -7.20
C LYS A 101 1.24 -4.15 -6.97
N GLN A 102 0.49 -4.58 -5.95
CA GLN A 102 -0.76 -3.92 -5.57
C GLN A 102 -0.52 -2.46 -5.17
N GLY A 103 0.52 -2.17 -4.38
CA GLY A 103 0.87 -0.80 -4.02
C GLY A 103 1.19 0.09 -5.23
N LYS A 104 1.80 -0.45 -6.29
CA LYS A 104 2.00 0.28 -7.55
C LYS A 104 0.69 0.56 -8.28
N ILE A 105 -0.20 -0.42 -8.33
CA ILE A 105 -1.52 -0.28 -8.95
C ILE A 105 -2.33 0.77 -8.18
N SER A 106 -2.43 0.64 -6.86
CA SER A 106 -3.13 1.61 -6.02
C SER A 106 -2.52 3.01 -6.10
N ALA A 107 -1.19 3.14 -6.20
CA ALA A 107 -0.56 4.44 -6.42
C ALA A 107 -0.98 5.05 -7.77
N GLN A 108 -1.06 4.25 -8.83
CA GLN A 108 -1.52 4.68 -10.15
C GLN A 108 -3.00 5.05 -10.16
N GLU A 109 -3.85 4.24 -9.50
CA GLU A 109 -5.27 4.51 -9.30
C GLU A 109 -5.45 5.85 -8.56
N LEU A 110 -4.74 6.05 -7.45
CA LEU A 110 -4.78 7.32 -6.71
C LEU A 110 -4.35 8.52 -7.56
N THR A 111 -3.38 8.37 -8.46
CA THR A 111 -2.98 9.46 -9.38
C THR A 111 -3.91 9.64 -10.57
N SER A 112 -4.77 8.67 -10.89
CA SER A 112 -5.68 8.71 -12.04
C SER A 112 -7.14 8.93 -11.65
N GLN A 113 -7.44 8.91 -10.35
CA GLN A 113 -8.74 9.32 -9.85
C GLN A 113 -8.95 10.80 -10.16
N ASP A 114 -9.98 11.07 -10.95
CA ASP A 114 -10.55 12.40 -11.10
C ASP A 114 -11.30 12.70 -9.80
N ILE A 115 -10.59 13.34 -8.88
CA ILE A 115 -11.18 13.82 -7.63
C ILE A 115 -11.89 15.11 -8.02
N ASP A 116 -13.19 15.21 -7.74
CA ASP A 116 -13.94 16.47 -7.83
C ASP A 116 -13.40 17.44 -6.77
N PHE A 117 -12.25 18.04 -7.10
CA PHE A 117 -11.50 18.88 -6.20
C PHE A 117 -12.01 20.30 -6.37
N ASN A 118 -12.87 20.71 -5.45
CA ASN A 118 -13.45 22.06 -5.41
C ASN A 118 -12.45 23.17 -5.01
N GLY A 119 -11.16 22.83 -4.91
CA GLY A 119 -10.08 23.74 -4.55
C GLY A 119 -9.83 23.92 -3.05
N VAL A 120 -10.61 23.27 -2.19
CA VAL A 120 -10.48 23.39 -0.73
C VAL A 120 -9.72 22.20 -0.14
N LEU A 121 -8.64 22.49 0.58
CA LEU A 121 -7.90 21.49 1.36
C LEU A 121 -8.03 21.76 2.85
N HIS A 122 -8.18 20.69 3.62
CA HIS A 122 -8.14 20.72 5.07
C HIS A 122 -6.78 20.20 5.54
N ILE A 123 -6.10 20.97 6.38
CA ILE A 123 -4.87 20.54 7.04
C ILE A 123 -5.11 20.61 8.54
N ASP A 124 -4.96 19.48 9.22
CA ASP A 124 -5.10 19.41 10.67
C ASP A 124 -3.90 18.70 11.31
N GLY A 125 -3.47 19.21 12.47
CA GLY A 125 -2.39 18.68 13.29
C GLY A 125 -2.93 17.89 14.47
N HIS A 126 -2.88 16.57 14.39
CA HIS A 126 -3.28 15.72 15.52
C HIS A 126 -2.11 15.51 16.49
N TRP A 127 -2.27 16.08 17.68
CA TRP A 127 -1.34 15.91 18.79
C TRP A 127 -1.43 14.49 19.34
N VAL A 128 -0.29 13.78 19.36
CA VAL A 128 -0.22 12.47 20.01
C VAL A 128 -0.26 12.66 21.52
N LYS A 129 -1.48 12.74 22.09
CA LYS A 129 -1.68 12.91 23.54
C LYS A 129 -1.27 11.64 24.29
N THR A 130 -0.92 11.80 25.58
CA THR A 130 -0.57 10.69 26.49
C THR A 130 -1.61 9.57 26.53
N GLY A 131 -2.89 9.87 26.28
CA GLY A 131 -4.00 8.89 26.22
C GLY A 131 -4.16 8.13 24.89
N TRP A 132 -3.45 8.54 23.82
CA TRP A 132 -3.52 7.88 22.52
C TRP A 132 -2.65 6.61 22.46
N ARG A 133 -1.92 6.29 23.54
CA ARG A 133 -1.05 5.11 23.59
C ARG A 133 -1.81 3.85 23.23
N ASN A 134 -2.94 3.61 23.89
CA ASN A 134 -3.74 2.40 23.68
C ASN A 134 -4.35 2.36 22.27
N TYR A 135 -4.79 3.52 21.75
CA TYR A 135 -5.32 3.61 20.39
C TYR A 135 -4.25 3.31 19.33
N ILE A 136 -3.07 3.91 19.48
CA ILE A 136 -1.94 3.73 18.56
C ILE A 136 -1.37 2.31 18.68
N GLU A 137 -1.26 1.75 19.88
CA GLU A 137 -0.84 0.36 20.10
C GLU A 137 -1.85 -0.62 19.48
N ALA A 138 -3.15 -0.33 19.58
CA ALA A 138 -4.20 -1.12 18.93
C ALA A 138 -4.13 -1.05 17.40
N GLN A 139 -3.88 0.13 16.82
CA GLN A 139 -3.68 0.28 15.37
C GLN A 139 -2.39 -0.36 14.86
N LEU A 140 -1.30 -0.29 15.64
CA LEU A 140 -0.02 -0.91 15.30
C LEU A 140 0.02 -2.41 15.56
N GLY A 141 -0.99 -2.96 16.25
CA GLY A 141 -1.06 -4.37 16.66
C GLY A 141 0.06 -4.79 17.61
N LYS A 142 0.70 -3.84 18.31
CA LYS A 142 1.78 -4.11 19.27
C LYS A 142 1.84 -3.04 20.35
N GLU A 143 2.25 -3.45 21.54
CA GLU A 143 2.58 -2.51 22.61
C GLU A 143 3.87 -1.75 22.29
N LEU A 144 3.88 -0.45 22.55
CA LEU A 144 5.05 0.40 22.39
C LEU A 144 5.84 0.36 23.68
N THR A 145 7.17 0.19 23.58
CA THR A 145 8.03 0.39 24.75
C THR A 145 7.95 1.85 25.21
N ASN A 146 8.22 2.12 26.49
CA ASN A 146 8.26 3.50 27.00
C ASN A 146 9.21 4.41 26.21
N ARG A 147 10.29 3.87 25.64
CA ARG A 147 11.23 4.62 24.78
C ARG A 147 10.61 4.98 23.43
N GLN A 148 9.90 4.05 22.79
CA GLN A 148 9.17 4.29 21.53
C GLN A 148 7.98 5.22 21.74
N TRP A 149 7.22 5.02 22.82
CA TRP A 149 6.13 5.90 23.21
C TRP A 149 6.61 7.33 23.49
N LYS A 150 7.72 7.48 24.22
CA LYS A 150 8.35 8.80 24.43
C LYS A 150 8.74 9.48 23.11
N ARG A 151 9.14 8.73 22.08
CA ARG A 151 9.45 9.30 20.76
C ARG A 151 8.21 9.76 20.00
N LEU A 152 7.08 9.07 20.15
CA LEU A 152 5.83 9.34 19.43
C LEU A 152 4.93 10.35 20.15
N ARG A 153 4.86 10.33 21.48
CA ARG A 153 4.04 11.27 22.29
C ARG A 153 4.45 12.74 22.14
N TYR A 154 5.63 12.98 21.58
CA TYR A 154 6.16 14.32 21.32
C TYR A 154 6.14 14.67 19.83
N LYS A 155 5.23 14.04 19.09
CA LYS A 155 5.03 14.27 17.66
C LYS A 155 3.62 14.77 17.40
N VAL A 156 3.48 15.51 16.30
CA VAL A 156 2.19 15.89 15.72
C VAL A 156 2.08 15.19 14.38
N ILE A 157 0.92 14.62 14.09
CA ILE A 157 0.61 14.02 12.80
C ILE A 157 -0.24 15.03 12.04
N TYR A 158 0.35 15.68 11.05
CA TYR A 158 -0.36 16.55 10.13
C TYR A 158 -0.99 15.71 9.03
N VAL A 159 -2.29 15.90 8.81
CA VAL A 159 -3.06 15.20 7.79
C VAL A 159 -3.61 16.24 6.81
N VAL A 160 -3.43 16.00 5.52
CA VAL A 160 -4.04 16.80 4.45
C VAL A 160 -5.18 16.00 3.84
N ALA A 161 -6.37 16.58 3.82
CA ALA A 161 -7.56 15.95 3.26
C ALA A 161 -8.36 16.92 2.39
N THR A 162 -9.15 16.37 1.47
CA THR A 162 -10.20 17.13 0.76
C THR A 162 -11.42 17.35 1.65
N GLU A 163 -12.37 18.18 1.22
CA GLU A 163 -13.65 18.37 1.91
C GLU A 163 -14.45 17.06 2.06
N ASP A 164 -14.36 16.15 1.08
CA ASP A 164 -14.92 14.80 1.12
C ASP A 164 -14.18 13.83 2.06
N LYS A 165 -13.26 14.35 2.89
CA LYS A 165 -12.46 13.60 3.87
C LYS A 165 -11.55 12.53 3.24
N VAL A 166 -11.17 12.71 1.99
CA VAL A 166 -10.16 11.87 1.34
C VAL A 166 -8.79 12.34 1.80
N VAL A 167 -8.07 11.50 2.55
CA VAL A 167 -6.71 11.79 3.01
C VAL A 167 -5.74 11.72 1.83
N LEU A 168 -5.14 12.86 1.47
CA LEU A 168 -4.22 12.98 0.35
C LEU A 168 -2.77 12.64 0.74
N ASP A 169 -2.32 13.13 1.89
CA ASP A 169 -0.98 12.89 2.41
C ASP A 169 -0.95 13.17 3.92
N PHE A 170 0.12 12.75 4.59
CA PHE A 170 0.35 13.08 5.99
C PHE A 170 1.85 13.29 6.26
N GLN A 171 2.16 14.03 7.33
CA GLN A 171 3.52 14.16 7.81
C GLN A 171 3.58 14.15 9.33
N ILE A 172 4.55 13.39 9.86
CA ILE A 172 4.81 13.32 11.29
C ILE A 172 5.97 14.27 11.62
N THR A 173 5.73 15.23 12.51
CA THR A 173 6.69 16.28 12.90
C THR A 173 6.90 16.30 14.41
N ASN A 174 7.80 17.16 14.91
CA ASN A 174 7.92 17.42 16.35
C ASN A 174 6.69 18.13 16.93
N ILE A 175 6.55 18.16 18.27
CA ILE A 175 5.43 18.79 19.00
C ILE A 175 5.27 20.29 18.72
N MET A 176 6.35 20.97 18.39
CA MET A 176 6.38 22.37 17.99
C MET A 176 7.18 22.44 16.69
N PRO A 177 6.57 22.03 15.57
CA PRO A 177 7.29 21.99 14.32
C PRO A 177 7.57 23.41 13.84
N SER A 178 8.77 23.63 13.31
CA SER A 178 8.98 24.80 12.45
C SER A 178 8.15 24.60 11.18
N TYR A 179 7.68 25.69 10.56
CA TYR A 179 7.04 25.64 9.24
C TYR A 179 7.91 24.91 8.19
N LEU A 180 9.23 24.96 8.33
CA LEU A 180 10.18 24.24 7.48
C LEU A 180 9.99 22.72 7.53
N GLU A 181 9.55 22.17 8.67
CA GLU A 181 9.23 20.75 8.77
C GLU A 181 8.01 20.39 7.91
N LEU A 182 7.09 21.32 7.64
CA LEU A 182 5.88 21.11 6.84
C LEU A 182 6.06 21.45 5.34
N VAL A 183 7.09 22.21 4.98
CA VAL A 183 7.40 22.51 3.56
C VAL A 183 7.45 21.26 2.67
N PRO A 184 8.08 20.13 3.08
CA PRO A 184 8.06 18.90 2.29
C PRO A 184 6.65 18.34 2.05
N LEU A 185 5.73 18.45 3.01
CA LEU A 185 4.34 18.03 2.84
C LEU A 185 3.64 18.87 1.77
N ILE A 186 3.72 20.20 1.91
CA ILE A 186 3.04 21.12 0.97
C ILE A 186 3.64 21.02 -0.44
N ASN A 187 4.94 20.81 -0.57
CA ASN A 187 5.58 20.57 -1.88
C ASN A 187 5.08 19.28 -2.54
N ARG A 188 4.86 18.19 -1.77
CA ARG A 188 4.28 16.96 -2.33
C ARG A 188 2.85 17.20 -2.80
N ILE A 189 2.04 17.92 -2.03
CA ILE A 189 0.67 18.28 -2.44
C ILE A 189 0.68 19.12 -3.72
N LYS A 190 1.51 20.17 -3.78
CA LYS A 190 1.69 21.02 -4.97
C LYS A 190 2.17 20.24 -6.20
N SER A 191 2.95 19.18 -6.01
CA SER A 191 3.37 18.33 -7.14
C SER A 191 2.27 17.40 -7.65
N ARG A 192 1.26 17.10 -6.81
CA ARG A 192 0.14 16.23 -7.14
C ARG A 192 -1.06 16.98 -7.71
N ILE A 193 -1.30 18.20 -7.23
CA ILE A 193 -2.40 19.06 -7.66
C ILE A 193 -1.80 20.20 -8.49
N PRO A 194 -2.22 20.40 -9.75
CA PRO A 194 -1.73 21.48 -10.61
C PRO A 194 -1.83 22.86 -9.93
N ASN A 195 -0.87 23.73 -10.22
CA ASN A 195 -0.87 25.10 -9.70
C ASN A 195 -2.09 25.86 -10.23
N GLY A 196 -2.95 26.34 -9.32
CA GLY A 196 -4.16 27.11 -9.64
C GLY A 196 -5.46 26.43 -9.19
N ASP A 197 -5.43 25.11 -8.97
CA ASP A 197 -6.62 24.37 -8.55
C ASP A 197 -6.85 24.48 -7.04
N ILE A 198 -5.81 24.72 -6.25
CA ILE A 198 -5.94 24.97 -4.81
C ILE A 198 -6.34 26.44 -4.61
N SER A 199 -7.57 26.67 -4.17
CA SER A 199 -8.12 28.01 -3.91
C SER A 199 -8.01 28.39 -2.44
N LYS A 200 -8.17 27.42 -1.53
CA LYS A 200 -8.26 27.67 -0.09
C LYS A 200 -7.67 26.54 0.74
N ILE A 201 -6.97 26.89 1.82
CA ILE A 201 -6.57 25.93 2.86
C ILE A 201 -7.28 26.26 4.16
N VAL A 202 -8.03 25.28 4.68
CA VAL A 202 -8.70 25.35 5.98
C VAL A 202 -7.84 24.63 7.01
N SER A 203 -7.48 25.33 8.07
CA SER A 203 -6.67 24.80 9.17
C SER A 203 -7.09 25.49 10.45
N ASP A 204 -6.99 24.79 11.58
CA ASP A 204 -6.92 25.44 12.88
C ASP A 204 -5.63 26.29 12.89
N GLU A 205 -5.64 27.49 13.48
CA GLU A 205 -4.62 28.56 13.38
C GLU A 205 -3.19 28.16 13.85
N ASP A 206 -2.59 27.16 13.21
CA ASP A 206 -1.26 26.64 13.47
C ASP A 206 -0.25 27.44 12.65
N SER A 207 0.57 28.23 13.35
CA SER A 207 1.63 29.04 12.75
C SER A 207 2.59 28.23 11.85
N ALA A 208 2.79 26.94 12.12
CA ALA A 208 3.61 26.08 11.26
C ALA A 208 2.93 25.79 9.93
N ILE A 209 1.62 25.55 9.93
CA ILE A 209 0.82 25.35 8.70
C ILE A 209 0.79 26.65 7.90
N ILE A 210 0.44 27.77 8.56
CA ILE A 210 0.37 29.09 7.93
C ILE A 210 1.70 29.45 7.26
N GLY A 211 2.82 29.28 7.98
CA GLY A 211 4.15 29.57 7.45
C GLY A 211 4.54 28.68 6.27
N ALA A 212 4.16 27.40 6.29
CA ALA A 212 4.52 26.45 5.23
C ALA A 212 3.69 26.71 3.96
N VAL A 213 2.39 27.00 4.13
CA VAL A 213 1.49 27.37 3.03
C VAL A 213 1.94 28.68 2.41
N ALA A 214 2.17 29.74 3.19
CA ALA A 214 2.63 31.02 2.67
C ALA A 214 3.96 30.92 1.90
N HIS A 215 4.85 30.01 2.32
CA HIS A 215 6.13 29.79 1.66
C HIS A 215 6.01 29.04 0.32
N VAL A 216 5.16 28.02 0.23
CA VAL A 216 5.09 27.11 -0.94
C VAL A 216 3.97 27.49 -1.91
N LEU A 217 2.87 28.03 -1.39
CA LEU A 217 1.63 28.39 -2.06
C LEU A 217 1.20 29.82 -1.67
N PRO A 218 1.99 30.85 -2.02
CA PRO A 218 1.76 32.23 -1.56
C PRO A 218 0.45 32.87 -2.06
N ASN A 219 -0.18 32.28 -3.09
CA ASN A 219 -1.40 32.79 -3.71
C ASN A 219 -2.68 32.12 -3.19
N VAL A 220 -2.56 31.20 -2.22
CA VAL A 220 -3.69 30.46 -1.64
C VAL A 220 -4.18 31.16 -0.38
N SER A 221 -5.51 31.29 -0.25
CA SER A 221 -6.17 31.93 0.89
C SER A 221 -6.35 31.01 2.08
#